data_AF-A0A965QAG9-F1
#
_entry.id   AF-A0A965QAG9-F1
#
_cell.length_a   1.000
_cell.length_b   1.000
_cell.length_c   1.000
_cell.angle_alpha   90.00
_cell.angle_beta   90.00
_cell.angle_gamma   90.00
#
_symmetry.space_group_name_H-M   'P 1'
#
loop_
_entity.id
_entity.type
_entity.pdbx_description
1 polymer ?
#
loop_
_entity_poly.entity_id
_entity_poly.type
_entity_poly.pdbx_seq_one_letter_code
_entity_poly.pdbx_strand_id
1 'polypeptide(L)' 'MIPALDSIVSSSGAIAVHPERLLCDAVICRVFAGGDPLYSDAHHLSNSGAVFVMPAFAELLAAPVNH' A
#
# COMPACT_ATOMS: atom_id res chain seq x y z
N MET A 1 -5.85 -7.05 -9.54
CA MET A 1 -6.39 -7.43 -8.22
C MET A 1 -6.17 -8.91 -8.00
N ILE A 2 -6.04 -9.33 -6.74
CA ILE A 2 -5.87 -10.74 -6.35
C ILE A 2 -7.26 -11.25 -5.96
N PRO A 3 -7.90 -12.11 -6.79
CA PRO A 3 -9.31 -12.49 -6.57
C PRO A 3 -9.60 -13.08 -5.19
N ALA A 4 -8.62 -13.75 -4.60
CA ALA A 4 -8.73 -14.30 -3.24
C ALA A 4 -8.88 -13.20 -2.17
N LEU A 5 -8.19 -12.07 -2.32
CA LEU A 5 -8.32 -10.93 -1.39
C LEU A 5 -9.65 -10.22 -1.58
N ASP A 6 -10.11 -10.08 -2.84
CA ASP A 6 -11.40 -9.46 -3.15
C ASP A 6 -12.56 -10.26 -2.52
N SER A 7 -12.47 -11.60 -2.53
CA SER A 7 -13.44 -12.46 -1.86
C SER A 7 -13.50 -12.20 -0.35
N ILE A 8 -12.35 -12.03 0.32
CA ILE A 8 -12.29 -11.75 1.76
C ILE A 8 -12.97 -10.41 2.07
N VAL A 9 -12.67 -9.36 1.31
CA VAL A 9 -13.30 -8.05 1.44
C VAL A 9 -14.81 -8.16 1.34
N SER A 10 -15.30 -8.86 0.31
CA SER A 10 -16.74 -9.05 0.08
C SER A 10 -17.44 -9.83 1.20
N SER A 11 -16.78 -10.81 1.82
CA SER A 11 -17.40 -11.70 2.81
C SER A 11 -17.26 -11.23 4.26
N SER A 12 -16.26 -10.39 4.57
CA SER A 12 -15.92 -9.99 5.94
C SER A 12 -16.15 -8.52 6.25
N GLY A 13 -16.34 -7.67 5.22
CA GLY A 13 -16.33 -6.22 5.39
C GLY A 13 -14.93 -5.66 5.68
N ALA A 14 -13.87 -6.45 5.50
CA ALA A 14 -12.49 -5.96 5.58
C ALA A 14 -12.26 -4.83 4.57
N ILE A 15 -11.40 -3.89 4.92
CA ILE A 15 -11.06 -2.75 4.06
C ILE A 15 -9.87 -3.14 3.20
N ALA A 16 -10.03 -3.03 1.89
CA ALA A 16 -8.95 -3.24 0.93
C ALA A 16 -8.03 -2.01 0.90
N VAL A 17 -6.74 -2.22 1.15
CA VAL A 17 -5.71 -1.20 0.96
C VAL A 17 -4.92 -1.54 -0.29
N HIS A 18 -4.68 -0.54 -1.14
CA HIS A 18 -4.00 -0.71 -2.43
C HIS A 18 -2.70 0.12 -2.54
N PRO A 19 -1.63 -0.21 -1.79
CA PRO A 19 -0.35 0.51 -1.86
C PRO A 19 0.28 0.49 -3.26
N GLU A 20 -0.03 -0.55 -4.05
CA GLU A 20 0.45 -0.70 -5.41
C GLU A 20 0.01 0.44 -6.32
N ARG A 21 -1.12 1.10 -6.04
CA ARG A 21 -1.59 2.26 -6.82
C ARG A 21 -0.72 3.51 -6.64
N LEU A 22 0.06 3.55 -5.56
CA LEU A 22 1.06 4.60 -5.32
C LEU A 22 2.43 4.18 -5.89
N LEU A 23 2.80 2.92 -5.70
CA LEU A 23 4.10 2.39 -6.10
C LEU A 23 4.20 2.14 -7.60
N CYS A 24 3.11 1.74 -8.26
CA CYS A 24 3.12 1.24 -9.62
C CYS A 24 2.06 1.93 -10.48
N ASP A 25 2.36 2.03 -11.77
CA ASP A 25 1.39 2.34 -12.80
C ASP A 25 1.06 1.10 -13.66
N ALA A 26 0.45 1.31 -14.83
CA ALA A 26 0.08 0.22 -15.73
C ALA A 26 1.27 -0.54 -16.34
N VAL A 27 2.49 0.01 -16.25
CA VAL A 27 3.67 -0.47 -16.97
C VAL A 27 4.81 -0.80 -16.01
N ILE A 28 5.04 0.01 -14.98
CA ILE A 28 6.22 -0.13 -14.11
C ILE A 28 5.96 0.31 -12.66
N CYS A 29 6.75 -0.24 -11.75
CA CYS A 29 6.82 0.20 -10.35
C CYS A 29 7.99 1.17 -10.15
N ARG A 30 7.72 2.25 -9.42
CA ARG A 30 8.68 3.28 -9.04
C ARG A 30 9.67 2.68 -8.06
N VAL A 31 10.96 2.75 -8.39
CA VAL A 31 12.04 2.32 -7.49
C VAL A 31 12.66 3.48 -6.69
N PHE A 32 12.40 4.72 -7.10
CA PHE A 32 12.83 5.95 -6.42
C PHE A 32 11.69 6.98 -6.40
N ALA A 33 11.65 7.82 -5.36
CA ALA A 33 10.84 9.04 -5.33
C ALA A 33 11.56 10.12 -4.51
N GLY A 34 11.54 11.37 -4.99
CA GLY A 34 12.18 12.49 -4.26
C GLY A 34 13.70 12.37 -4.09
N GLY A 35 14.36 11.52 -4.87
CA GLY A 35 15.80 11.22 -4.73
C GLY A 35 16.12 10.02 -3.84
N ASP A 36 15.13 9.47 -3.14
CA ASP A 36 15.31 8.33 -2.22
C ASP A 36 14.85 7.01 -2.84
N PRO A 37 15.58 5.89 -2.60
CA PRO A 37 15.14 4.57 -3.03
C PRO A 37 13.92 4.12 -2.23
N LEU A 38 12.89 3.58 -2.88
CA LEU A 38 11.67 3.09 -2.22
C LEU A 38 11.78 1.66 -1.70
N TYR A 39 12.82 0.93 -2.12
CA TYR A 39 13.04 -0.47 -1.75
C TYR A 39 14.43 -0.65 -1.15
N SER A 40 14.54 -1.47 -0.11
CA SER A 40 15.84 -1.89 0.46
C SER A 40 16.41 -3.09 -0.27
N ASP A 41 15.55 -3.93 -0.85
CA ASP A 41 15.90 -5.08 -1.69
C ASP A 41 14.77 -5.38 -2.69
N ALA A 42 14.77 -6.55 -3.33
CA ALA A 42 13.77 -6.92 -4.34
C ALA A 42 12.33 -7.09 -3.79
N HIS A 43 12.15 -7.14 -2.46
CA HIS A 43 10.88 -7.49 -1.81
C HIS A 43 10.46 -6.50 -0.71
N HIS A 44 11.41 -5.83 -0.05
CA HIS A 44 11.13 -4.97 1.09
C HIS A 44 11.19 -3.49 0.72
N LEU A 45 10.22 -2.73 1.24
CA LEU A 45 10.26 -1.27 1.20
C LEU A 45 11.38 -0.77 2.12
N SER A 46 12.08 0.27 1.67
CA SER A 46 12.92 1.08 2.55
C SER A 46 12.06 1.90 3.52
N ASN A 47 12.68 2.61 4.47
CA ASN A 47 11.95 3.54 5.34
C ASN A 47 11.21 4.63 4.51
N SER A 48 11.86 5.18 3.49
CA SER A 48 11.23 6.14 2.58
C SER A 48 10.09 5.50 1.78
N GLY A 49 10.24 4.24 1.35
CA GLY A 49 9.17 3.46 0.72
C GLY A 49 7.96 3.25 1.62
N ALA A 50 8.19 2.89 2.88
CA ALA A 50 7.13 2.71 3.87
C ALA A 50 6.35 4.03 4.10
N VAL A 51 7.07 5.15 4.27
CA VAL A 51 6.45 6.48 4.39
C VAL A 51 5.67 6.85 3.13
N PHE A 52 6.22 6.55 1.95
CA PHE A 52 5.60 6.88 0.66
C PHE A 52 4.23 6.22 0.47
N VAL A 53 4.02 5.01 1.00
CA VAL A 53 2.73 4.31 0.89
C VAL A 53 1.71 4.64 1.98
N MET A 54 2.10 5.36 3.03
CA MET A 54 1.22 5.73 4.14
C MET A 54 -0.10 6.41 3.73
N PRO A 55 -0.17 7.24 2.67
CA PRO A 55 -1.44 7.80 2.22
C PRO A 55 -2.50 6.74 1.86
N ALA A 56 -2.10 5.53 1.42
CA ALA A 56 -3.04 4.44 1.17
C ALA A 56 -3.73 3.93 2.45
N PHE A 57 -3.13 4.17 3.61
CA PHE A 57 -3.64 3.78 4.93
C PHE A 57 -4.33 4.93 5.68
N ALA A 58 -4.37 6.14 5.10
CA ALA A 58 -4.81 7.34 5.81
C ALA A 58 -6.23 7.20 6.38
N GLU A 59 -7.15 6.61 5.63
CA GLU A 59 -8.54 6.40 6.07
C GLU A 59 -8.64 5.39 7.23
N LEU A 60 -7.76 4.39 7.28
CA LEU A 60 -7.70 3.41 8.37
C LEU A 60 -7.11 4.01 9.65
N LEU A 61 -6.09 4.84 9.51
CA LEU A 61 -5.34 5.40 10.64
C LEU A 61 -6.02 6.63 11.23
N ALA A 62 -6.88 7.31 10.47
CA ALA A 62 -7.69 8.42 10.94
C ALA A 62 -8.99 7.99 11.64
N ALA A 63 -9.40 6.72 11.49
CA ALA A 63 -10.58 6.20 12.17
C ALA A 63 -10.33 6.08 13.69
N PRO A 64 -11.25 6.56 14.56
CA PRO A 64 -11.15 6.28 15.98
C PRO A 64 -11.25 4.77 16.19
N VAL A 65 -10.34 4.19 16.96
CA VAL A 65 -10.42 2.80 17.38
C VAL A 65 -11.60 2.70 18.36
N ASN A 66 -12.76 2.27 17.87
CA ASN A 66 -13.86 1.87 18.74
C ASN A 66 -13.49 0.49 19.31
N HIS A 67 -12.98 0.50 20.55
CA HIS A 67 -12.82 -0.69 21.39
C HIS A 67 -14.14 -1.07 22.05
#